data_AF-A0A8H6SWA5-F1
#
_entry.id   AF-A0A8H6SWA5-F1
#
_cell.length_a   1.000
_cell.length_b   1.000
_cell.length_c   1.000
_cell.angle_alpha   90.00
_cell.angle_beta   90.00
_cell.angle_gamma   90.00
#
_symmetry.space_group_name_H-M   'P 1'
#
loop_
_entity.id
_entity.type
_entity.pdbx_description
1 polymer ?
#
loop_
_entity_poly.entity_id
_entity_poly.type
_entity_poly.pdbx_seq_one_letter_code
_entity_poly.pdbx_strand_id
1 'polypeptide(L)'
;MLYNSTFHPPSGFSAHVMTRTHPLKMRTNTDEYQIQRHGNVVTCYIAAEIGQEFSVVWTNESNEDYPATRGTLIFDGKTSFQRSVEVIHSKKLPLGGDETSIDGEYFNHCTQYRPYTFGKLERTDDDEQFDESEARSQELGVIELTIHGEDLEIPVLVLHERVQMDISQQVVLGKSSQVPLEEQNQQKKMAKASPTWFQQQNLDPAQLEDPAQLEAPLVIFRFIYRTLEVLCAEGIVPASKLSKVKAQCKAPERSSGSDPEDAVEVPVNADELDELLSDSNRRRVVVGLRLAPVDEDVEMKPKREEGRIEELWAERARLHARTADLLTQQAEIHAQTAAVDAELAQLLSGLRRRQPDTGNDAVATPSRPRKRLRVKKEEREQGLGDQRAVGLGSVEVIDLT
;
A
#
# COMPACT_ATOMS: atom_id res chain seq x y z
N MET A 1 -16.94 -17.16 22.36
CA MET A 1 -16.09 -15.99 22.55
C MET A 1 -14.78 -16.27 21.84
N LEU A 2 -14.60 -15.74 20.63
CA LEU A 2 -13.31 -15.79 19.94
C LEU A 2 -12.52 -14.61 20.48
N TYR A 3 -11.47 -14.87 21.25
CA TYR A 3 -10.51 -13.84 21.57
C TYR A 3 -9.80 -13.48 20.26
N ASN A 4 -9.86 -12.21 19.85
CA ASN A 4 -8.92 -11.68 18.87
C ASN A 4 -7.54 -11.81 19.50
N SER A 5 -6.87 -12.93 19.24
CA SER A 5 -5.57 -13.24 19.76
C SER A 5 -4.55 -12.39 19.00
N THR A 6 -4.33 -11.16 19.47
CA THR A 6 -3.19 -10.36 19.02
C THR A 6 -1.93 -11.15 19.37
N PHE A 7 -1.23 -11.63 18.34
CA PHE A 7 -0.20 -12.64 18.48
C PHE A 7 1.17 -11.99 18.48
N HIS A 8 1.92 -12.18 19.58
CA HIS A 8 3.24 -11.59 19.76
C HIS A 8 4.33 -12.60 19.33
N PRO A 9 4.98 -12.46 18.16
CA PRO A 9 6.22 -13.14 17.84
C PRO A 9 7.36 -12.64 18.75
N PRO A 10 8.46 -13.41 18.87
CA PRO A 10 9.60 -13.04 19.71
C PRO A 10 10.27 -11.73 19.29
N SER A 11 10.01 -11.25 18.07
CA SER A 11 10.49 -9.95 17.56
C SER A 11 9.72 -8.75 18.10
N GLY A 12 8.59 -8.97 18.80
CA GLY A 12 7.72 -7.92 19.34
C GLY A 12 7.05 -7.05 18.27
N PHE A 13 6.80 -7.61 17.09
CA PHE A 13 5.94 -7.01 16.07
C PHE A 13 4.64 -7.78 15.95
N SER A 14 3.49 -7.14 15.81
CA SER A 14 2.28 -7.82 15.38
C SER A 14 1.87 -7.34 13.99
N ALA A 15 1.29 -8.24 13.19
CA ALA A 15 0.72 -7.88 11.89
C ALA A 15 -0.57 -8.66 11.68
N HIS A 16 -1.55 -8.02 11.05
CA HIS A 16 -2.84 -8.62 10.74
C HIS A 16 -3.40 -8.01 9.45
N VAL A 17 -4.32 -8.74 8.83
CA VAL A 17 -5.09 -8.25 7.67
C VAL A 17 -6.45 -7.78 8.15
N MET A 18 -6.82 -6.56 7.78
CA MET A 18 -8.16 -6.03 7.98
C MET A 18 -8.91 -6.04 6.66
N THR A 19 -10.15 -6.51 6.68
CA THR A 19 -11.05 -6.41 5.52
C THR A 19 -12.09 -5.32 5.74
N ARG A 20 -12.50 -4.65 4.67
CA ARG A 20 -13.66 -3.75 4.66
C ARG A 20 -14.86 -4.49 4.06
N THR A 21 -15.90 -4.68 4.86
CA THR A 21 -17.17 -5.23 4.39
C THR A 21 -18.08 -4.10 3.90
N HIS A 22 -18.08 -3.83 2.59
CA HIS A 22 -19.08 -2.94 2.02
C HIS A 22 -20.50 -3.48 2.31
N PRO A 23 -21.49 -2.63 2.66
CA PRO A 23 -21.51 -1.16 2.60
C PRO A 23 -21.11 -0.42 3.89
N LEU A 24 -20.84 -1.14 4.99
CA LEU A 24 -20.50 -0.52 6.27
C LEU A 24 -18.99 -0.27 6.28
N LYS A 25 -18.53 0.99 6.35
CA LYS A 25 -17.11 1.35 6.41
C LYS A 25 -16.40 0.87 7.70
N MET A 26 -16.90 -0.17 8.36
CA MET A 26 -16.24 -0.81 9.49
C MET A 26 -15.14 -1.72 8.97
N ARG A 27 -13.92 -1.48 9.46
CA ARG A 27 -12.81 -2.42 9.32
C ARG A 27 -12.98 -3.51 10.37
N THR A 28 -12.90 -4.76 9.94
CA THR A 28 -12.89 -5.91 10.85
C THR A 28 -11.61 -6.69 10.64
N ASN A 29 -10.99 -7.11 11.74
CA ASN A 29 -9.86 -8.03 11.69
C ASN A 29 -10.32 -9.34 11.04
N THR A 30 -9.55 -9.83 10.09
CA THR A 30 -9.82 -11.13 9.49
C THR A 30 -9.47 -12.23 10.50
N ASP A 31 -10.30 -13.27 10.57
CA ASP A 31 -9.98 -14.46 11.37
C ASP A 31 -8.71 -15.13 10.80
N GLU A 32 -7.72 -15.34 11.66
CA GLU A 32 -6.48 -16.04 11.32
C GLU A 32 -6.58 -17.51 11.72
N TYR A 33 -6.13 -18.41 10.84
CA TYR A 33 -6.20 -19.85 11.02
C TYR A 33 -4.83 -20.51 10.88
N GLN A 34 -4.64 -21.63 11.59
CA GLN A 34 -3.46 -22.49 11.51
C GLN A 34 -2.13 -21.70 11.53
N ILE A 35 -1.95 -20.90 12.57
CA ILE A 35 -0.76 -20.07 12.71
C ILE A 35 0.46 -20.98 12.98
N GLN A 36 1.46 -20.91 12.10
CA GLN A 36 2.72 -21.64 12.18
C GLN A 36 3.89 -20.68 12.37
N ARG A 37 4.90 -21.11 13.12
CA ARG A 37 6.11 -20.32 13.39
C ARG A 37 7.34 -21.14 13.03
N HIS A 38 8.18 -20.58 12.16
CA HIS A 38 9.47 -21.15 11.78
C HIS A 38 10.54 -20.05 11.80
N GLY A 39 11.29 -19.96 12.90
CA GLY A 39 12.29 -18.91 13.09
C GLY A 39 11.65 -17.52 13.17
N ASN A 40 12.05 -16.63 12.27
CA ASN A 40 11.51 -15.28 12.09
C ASN A 40 10.30 -15.24 11.13
N VAL A 41 9.86 -16.39 10.61
CA VAL A 41 8.71 -16.48 9.70
C VAL A 41 7.47 -16.90 10.47
N VAL A 42 6.43 -16.08 10.40
CA VAL A 42 5.07 -16.38 10.89
C VAL A 42 4.18 -16.59 9.67
N THR A 43 3.49 -17.71 9.61
CA THR A 43 2.58 -18.04 8.51
C THR A 43 1.19 -18.32 9.07
N CYS A 44 0.16 -17.74 8.48
CA CYS A 44 -1.22 -18.03 8.84
C CYS A 44 -2.12 -18.02 7.60
N TYR A 45 -3.28 -18.66 7.72
CA TYR A 45 -4.31 -18.65 6.69
C TYR A 45 -5.36 -17.60 7.03
N ILE A 46 -5.81 -16.86 6.02
CA ILE A 46 -6.90 -15.90 6.13
C ILE A 46 -8.00 -16.19 5.11
N ALA A 47 -9.25 -16.00 5.52
CA ALA A 47 -10.38 -16.10 4.61
C ALA A 47 -10.49 -14.81 3.79
N ALA A 48 -10.57 -14.96 2.46
CA ALA A 48 -10.67 -13.83 1.52
C ALA A 48 -11.86 -14.02 0.57
N GLU A 49 -12.63 -12.96 0.35
CA GLU A 49 -13.73 -12.92 -0.61
C GLU A 49 -13.34 -12.09 -1.85
N ILE A 50 -13.72 -12.57 -3.03
CA ILE A 50 -13.42 -11.88 -4.30
C ILE A 50 -14.09 -10.50 -4.31
N GLY A 51 -13.32 -9.47 -4.69
CA GLY A 51 -13.71 -8.07 -4.73
C GLY A 51 -13.67 -7.37 -3.36
N GLN A 52 -13.38 -8.09 -2.28
CA GLN A 52 -13.32 -7.51 -0.94
C GLN A 52 -12.04 -6.67 -0.79
N GLU A 53 -12.22 -5.43 -0.32
CA GLU A 53 -11.10 -4.54 -0.01
C GLU A 53 -10.40 -4.99 1.28
N PHE A 54 -9.08 -4.89 1.31
CA PHE A 54 -8.30 -5.21 2.49
C PHE A 54 -7.15 -4.22 2.72
N SER A 55 -6.62 -4.24 3.94
CA SER A 55 -5.45 -3.49 4.35
C SER A 55 -4.55 -4.35 5.23
N VAL A 56 -3.24 -4.23 5.04
CA VAL A 56 -2.25 -4.88 5.89
C VAL A 56 -1.84 -3.90 6.97
N VAL A 57 -1.89 -4.35 8.21
CA VAL A 57 -1.66 -3.51 9.38
C VAL A 57 -0.63 -4.17 10.26
N TRP A 58 0.38 -3.43 10.70
CA TRP A 58 1.39 -3.94 11.62
C TRP A 58 1.81 -2.90 12.66
N THR A 59 2.27 -3.39 13.80
CA THR A 59 2.63 -2.59 14.97
C THR A 59 3.95 -3.10 15.53
N ASN A 60 4.85 -2.20 15.89
CA ASN A 60 6.04 -2.50 16.69
C ASN A 60 5.68 -2.37 18.18
N GLU A 61 5.47 -3.50 18.85
CA GLU A 61 5.04 -3.57 20.24
C GLU A 61 6.22 -3.48 21.21
N SER A 62 7.40 -4.01 20.84
CA SER A 62 8.63 -3.97 21.63
C SER A 62 9.57 -2.86 21.18
N ASN A 63 9.03 -1.64 21.10
CA ASN A 63 9.62 -0.40 20.57
C ASN A 63 11.00 0.04 21.15
N GLU A 64 11.67 -0.81 21.93
CA GLU A 64 12.96 -0.54 22.58
C GLU A 64 14.17 -0.82 21.67
N ASP A 65 14.15 -1.91 20.91
CA ASP A 65 15.34 -2.36 20.17
C ASP A 65 15.50 -1.71 18.79
N TYR A 66 14.39 -1.38 18.12
CA TYR A 66 14.39 -0.86 16.75
C TYR A 66 13.56 0.42 16.65
N PRO A 67 14.18 1.61 16.76
CA PRO A 67 13.48 2.89 16.73
C PRO A 67 12.95 3.23 15.34
N ALA A 68 13.52 2.62 14.28
CA ALA A 68 13.06 2.73 12.92
C ALA A 68 12.92 1.33 12.30
N THR A 69 11.87 1.16 11.48
CA THR A 69 11.56 -0.13 10.86
C THR A 69 11.10 0.09 9.43
N ARG A 70 11.50 -0.82 8.53
CA ARG A 70 11.10 -0.81 7.12
C ARG A 70 10.26 -2.05 6.83
N GLY A 71 8.98 -1.84 6.53
CA GLY A 71 8.07 -2.88 6.06
C GLY A 71 8.06 -2.94 4.55
N THR A 72 8.33 -4.11 3.98
CA THR A 72 8.21 -4.40 2.54
C THR A 72 7.07 -5.36 2.32
N LEU A 73 6.06 -4.95 1.56
CA LEU A 73 4.89 -5.77 1.24
C LEU A 73 4.99 -6.33 -0.17
N ILE A 74 4.79 -7.65 -0.31
CA ILE A 74 4.82 -8.39 -1.58
C ILE A 74 3.51 -9.20 -1.69
N PHE A 75 2.91 -9.19 -2.87
CA PHE A 75 1.69 -9.93 -3.17
C PHE A 75 1.95 -11.03 -4.20
N ASP A 76 1.45 -12.24 -3.93
CA ASP A 76 1.48 -13.39 -4.85
C ASP A 76 2.89 -13.81 -5.31
N GLY A 77 3.87 -13.66 -4.43
CA GLY A 77 5.25 -14.07 -4.69
C GLY A 77 6.10 -13.09 -5.49
N LYS A 78 7.30 -13.55 -5.85
CA LYS A 78 8.26 -12.75 -6.62
C LYS A 78 8.02 -12.95 -8.12
N THR A 79 6.97 -12.31 -8.65
CA THR A 79 6.91 -12.13 -10.10
C THR A 79 8.01 -11.17 -10.54
N SER A 80 8.53 -11.31 -11.77
CA SER A 80 9.62 -10.47 -12.32
C SER A 80 9.30 -8.97 -12.37
N PHE A 81 8.07 -8.58 -12.03
CA PHE A 81 7.65 -7.20 -11.91
C PHE A 81 7.01 -7.01 -10.52
N GLN A 82 7.87 -6.97 -9.49
CA GLN A 82 7.40 -6.80 -8.12
C GLN A 82 6.83 -5.40 -7.90
N ARG A 83 5.58 -5.36 -7.43
CA ARG A 83 5.10 -4.23 -6.64
C ARG A 83 5.50 -4.49 -5.20
N SER A 84 6.65 -3.95 -4.82
CA SER A 84 7.05 -3.87 -3.42
C SER A 84 6.60 -2.52 -2.88
N VAL A 85 5.74 -2.53 -1.87
CA VAL A 85 5.41 -1.30 -1.14
C VAL A 85 6.30 -1.23 0.08
N GLU A 86 7.10 -0.17 0.14
CA GLU A 86 8.01 0.07 1.25
C GLU A 86 7.47 1.18 2.13
N VAL A 87 7.38 0.90 3.42
CA VAL A 87 6.98 1.88 4.43
C VAL A 87 8.04 1.92 5.52
N ILE A 88 8.64 3.10 5.69
CA ILE A 88 9.65 3.35 6.71
C ILE A 88 8.99 4.11 7.86
N HIS A 89 8.99 3.49 9.04
CA HIS A 89 8.58 4.10 10.29
C HIS A 89 9.81 4.66 11.00
N SER A 90 9.73 5.90 11.46
CA SER A 90 10.75 6.50 12.32
C SER A 90 10.19 6.75 13.71
N LYS A 91 11.07 6.80 14.72
CA LYS A 91 10.77 6.98 16.14
C LYS A 91 9.60 7.94 16.42
N LYS A 92 8.60 7.40 17.14
CA LYS A 92 7.41 8.03 17.74
C LYS A 92 7.28 9.54 17.59
N LEU A 93 6.23 9.97 16.88
CA LEU A 93 5.54 11.21 17.26
C LEU A 93 4.85 10.97 18.62
N PRO A 94 4.98 11.89 19.60
CA PRO A 94 4.54 11.68 20.99
C PRO A 94 3.03 11.51 21.22
N LEU A 95 2.20 11.37 20.18
CA LEU A 95 0.75 11.55 20.30
C LEU A 95 -0.17 10.58 19.52
N GLY A 96 0.32 9.50 18.91
CA GLY A 96 -0.63 8.53 18.35
C GLY A 96 -0.02 7.34 17.62
N GLY A 97 -0.48 6.15 18.04
CA GLY A 97 -0.47 4.87 17.32
C GLY A 97 0.86 4.41 16.71
N ASP A 98 1.46 3.37 17.28
CA ASP A 98 2.58 2.62 16.68
C ASP A 98 2.14 1.73 15.50
N GLU A 99 0.92 1.94 15.01
CA GLU A 99 0.25 1.12 14.00
C GLU A 99 0.48 1.73 12.61
N THR A 100 1.04 0.91 11.72
CA THR A 100 1.25 1.24 10.32
C THR A 100 0.28 0.43 9.48
N SER A 101 -0.39 1.08 8.52
CA SER A 101 -1.38 0.44 7.66
C SER A 101 -1.14 0.81 6.20
N ILE A 102 -1.25 -0.17 5.31
CA ILE A 102 -1.28 0.03 3.86
C ILE A 102 -2.57 -0.60 3.34
N ASP A 103 -3.41 0.20 2.67
CA ASP A 103 -4.72 -0.22 2.15
C ASP A 103 -4.90 -0.02 0.64
N GLY A 104 -3.91 0.55 -0.03
CA GLY A 104 -3.91 0.73 -1.48
C GLY A 104 -2.70 1.51 -2.00
N GLU A 105 -2.81 1.98 -3.25
CA GLU A 105 -1.80 2.75 -3.96
C GLU A 105 -2.35 4.14 -4.37
N TYR A 106 -1.50 5.17 -4.31
CA TYR A 106 -1.83 6.58 -4.57
C TYR A 106 -1.13 7.13 -5.81
N PHE A 107 -1.73 6.94 -6.97
CA PHE A 107 -1.10 7.32 -8.24
C PHE A 107 -1.55 8.69 -8.75
N ASN A 108 -0.96 9.14 -9.85
CA ASN A 108 -1.23 10.46 -10.46
C ASN A 108 -1.04 11.62 -9.47
N HIS A 109 0.14 11.70 -8.83
CA HIS A 109 0.46 12.73 -7.82
C HIS A 109 -0.52 12.77 -6.64
N CYS A 110 -0.87 11.58 -6.13
CA CYS A 110 -1.81 11.38 -5.02
C CYS A 110 -3.23 11.90 -5.29
N THR A 111 -3.62 12.12 -6.56
CA THR A 111 -4.98 12.56 -6.91
C THR A 111 -5.95 11.40 -7.06
N GLN A 112 -5.43 10.20 -7.30
CA GLN A 112 -6.21 8.99 -7.48
C GLN A 112 -5.72 7.93 -6.51
N TYR A 113 -6.66 7.16 -5.95
CA TYR A 113 -6.38 6.09 -5.01
C TYR A 113 -7.02 4.79 -5.51
N ARG A 114 -6.28 3.69 -5.40
CA ARG A 114 -6.74 2.34 -5.74
C ARG A 114 -6.57 1.44 -4.52
N PRO A 115 -7.67 0.98 -3.87
CA PRO A 115 -7.57 0.08 -2.74
C PRO A 115 -7.10 -1.31 -3.19
N TYR A 116 -6.45 -2.06 -2.30
CA TYR A 116 -6.20 -3.48 -2.56
C TYR A 116 -7.48 -4.25 -2.45
N THR A 117 -7.72 -5.12 -3.43
CA THR A 117 -8.86 -6.03 -3.45
C THR A 117 -8.41 -7.44 -3.75
N PHE A 118 -9.06 -8.42 -3.14
CA PHE A 118 -8.85 -9.82 -3.54
C PHE A 118 -9.49 -10.07 -4.90
N GLY A 119 -8.71 -10.52 -5.86
CA GLY A 119 -9.15 -10.88 -7.20
C GLY A 119 -9.56 -12.35 -7.30
N LYS A 120 -10.16 -12.68 -8.43
CA LYS A 120 -10.50 -14.06 -8.77
C LYS A 120 -9.23 -14.80 -9.18
N LEU A 121 -8.92 -15.91 -8.50
CA LEU A 121 -7.88 -16.82 -8.93
C LEU A 121 -8.39 -17.68 -10.09
N GLU A 122 -7.96 -17.38 -11.30
CA GLU A 122 -8.17 -18.25 -12.45
C GLU A 122 -7.02 -19.24 -12.52
N ARG A 123 -7.28 -20.48 -12.08
CA ARG A 123 -6.36 -21.58 -12.35
C ARG A 123 -6.51 -21.90 -13.82
N THR A 124 -5.49 -21.60 -14.61
CA THR A 124 -5.36 -22.17 -15.95
C THR A 124 -5.08 -23.66 -15.75
N ASP A 125 -5.95 -24.52 -16.27
CA ASP A 125 -5.82 -25.99 -16.26
C ASP A 125 -4.71 -26.48 -17.21
N ASP A 126 -3.88 -25.56 -17.69
CA ASP A 126 -2.73 -25.84 -18.54
C ASP A 126 -1.58 -26.36 -17.67
N ASP A 127 -1.68 -27.63 -17.31
CA ASP A 127 -0.67 -28.38 -16.55
C ASP A 127 0.72 -28.34 -17.21
N GLU A 128 0.80 -28.11 -18.53
CA GLU A 128 2.05 -28.03 -19.30
C GLU A 128 2.94 -26.82 -18.93
N GLN A 129 2.41 -25.80 -18.23
CA GLN A 129 3.22 -24.65 -17.77
C GLN A 129 3.88 -24.85 -16.40
N PHE A 130 3.61 -25.95 -15.69
CA PHE A 130 4.04 -26.12 -14.30
C PHE A 130 5.39 -26.83 -14.11
N ASP A 131 5.94 -27.45 -15.16
CA ASP A 131 7.12 -28.33 -15.04
C ASP A 131 8.42 -27.63 -14.62
N GLU A 132 8.57 -26.31 -14.84
CA GLU A 132 9.79 -25.58 -14.46
C GLU A 132 9.66 -24.71 -13.19
N SER A 133 8.51 -24.68 -12.51
CA SER A 133 8.37 -23.78 -11.36
C SER A 133 7.38 -24.22 -10.27
N GLU A 134 7.45 -25.47 -9.80
CA GLU A 134 6.74 -25.88 -8.56
C GLU A 134 6.97 -24.89 -7.39
N ALA A 135 8.15 -24.26 -7.34
CA ALA A 135 8.46 -23.22 -6.35
C ALA A 135 7.59 -21.95 -6.51
N ARG A 136 7.23 -21.55 -7.73
CA ARG A 136 6.41 -20.35 -7.98
C ARG A 136 4.93 -20.58 -7.69
N SER A 137 4.43 -21.78 -7.92
CA SER A 137 3.02 -22.11 -7.66
C SER A 137 2.68 -22.02 -6.17
N GLN A 138 3.65 -22.23 -5.29
CA GLN A 138 3.47 -22.12 -3.83
C GLN A 138 3.34 -20.68 -3.33
N GLU A 139 3.75 -19.69 -4.12
CA GLU A 139 3.71 -18.27 -3.73
C GLU A 139 2.38 -17.58 -4.11
N LEU A 140 1.54 -18.24 -4.92
CA LEU A 140 0.24 -17.70 -5.32
C LEU A 140 -0.77 -17.66 -4.17
N GLY A 141 -1.39 -16.50 -3.99
CA GLY A 141 -2.31 -16.23 -2.90
C GLY A 141 -1.61 -16.08 -1.55
N VAL A 142 -0.41 -15.50 -1.55
CA VAL A 142 0.36 -15.16 -0.35
C VAL A 142 0.60 -13.66 -0.31
N ILE A 143 0.27 -13.03 0.82
CA ILE A 143 0.69 -11.68 1.16
C ILE A 143 1.87 -11.81 2.09
N GLU A 144 3.03 -11.30 1.68
CA GLU A 144 4.26 -11.37 2.47
C GLU A 144 4.66 -9.96 2.93
N LEU A 145 4.71 -9.77 4.25
CA LEU A 145 5.23 -8.56 4.89
C LEU A 145 6.58 -8.89 5.52
N THR A 146 7.64 -8.31 4.98
CA THR A 146 9.00 -8.43 5.50
C THR A 146 9.36 -7.15 6.26
N ILE A 147 9.71 -7.27 7.54
CA ILE A 147 10.12 -6.12 8.36
C ILE A 147 11.62 -6.20 8.62
N HIS A 148 12.34 -5.15 8.25
CA HIS A 148 13.74 -4.93 8.58
C HIS A 148 13.87 -3.88 9.68
N GLY A 149 14.85 -4.06 10.56
CA GLY A 149 15.31 -3.01 11.45
C GLY A 149 16.18 -2.04 10.66
N GLU A 150 16.16 -0.77 11.04
CA GLU A 150 17.17 0.17 10.57
C GLU A 150 17.83 0.83 11.77
N ASP A 151 19.15 0.75 11.84
CA ASP A 151 19.99 1.38 12.87
C ASP A 151 20.08 2.91 12.71
N LEU A 152 19.52 3.45 11.62
CA LEU A 152 19.60 4.85 11.28
C LEU A 152 18.44 5.64 11.89
N GLU A 153 18.74 6.83 12.44
CA GLU A 153 17.75 7.86 12.74
C GLU A 153 17.22 8.44 11.41
N ILE A 154 16.31 7.71 10.80
CA ILE A 154 15.61 8.11 9.58
C ILE A 154 14.62 9.21 9.96
N PRO A 155 14.70 10.42 9.40
CA PRO A 155 13.60 11.39 9.53
C PRO A 155 12.35 10.91 8.77
N VAL A 156 11.25 10.82 9.52
CA VAL A 156 9.84 10.50 9.19
C VAL A 156 9.43 10.47 7.70
N LEU A 157 8.87 9.32 7.32
CA LEU A 157 7.97 8.97 6.20
C LEU A 157 8.47 9.21 4.76
N VAL A 158 8.77 8.10 4.08
CA VAL A 158 8.69 8.00 2.62
C VAL A 158 7.81 6.81 2.25
N LEU A 159 6.70 7.08 1.57
CA LEU A 159 5.96 6.06 0.82
C LEU A 159 6.52 6.11 -0.60
N HIS A 160 7.38 5.16 -0.98
CA HIS A 160 7.86 5.09 -2.36
C HIS A 160 6.84 4.36 -3.21
N GLU A 161 6.29 5.08 -4.18
CA GLU A 161 5.46 4.51 -5.24
C GLU A 161 6.28 4.44 -6.54
N ARG A 162 6.81 3.25 -6.89
CA ARG A 162 7.43 2.88 -8.18
C ARG A 162 7.34 1.34 -8.30
N VAL A 163 7.07 0.65 -9.42
CA VAL A 163 6.98 0.91 -10.86
C VAL A 163 5.73 0.19 -11.39
N GLN A 164 5.00 0.81 -12.33
CA GLN A 164 3.85 0.21 -13.02
C GLN A 164 4.32 -0.65 -14.21
N MET A 165 4.02 -1.94 -14.20
CA MET A 165 3.83 -2.75 -15.42
C MET A 165 2.73 -3.80 -15.17
N ASP A 166 1.97 -4.12 -16.23
CA ASP A 166 0.81 -5.01 -16.20
C ASP A 166 1.24 -6.48 -15.98
N ILE A 167 0.61 -7.14 -15.00
CA ILE A 167 0.66 -8.60 -14.81
C ILE A 167 -0.65 -9.08 -14.17
N SER A 168 -0.98 -10.35 -14.43
CA SER A 168 -1.99 -11.18 -13.77
C SER A 168 -1.65 -11.42 -12.29
N GLN A 169 -2.05 -10.50 -11.42
CA GLN A 169 -1.99 -10.69 -9.96
C GLN A 169 -3.37 -11.07 -9.43
N GLN A 170 -3.43 -11.91 -8.39
CA GLN A 170 -4.68 -12.18 -7.68
C GLN A 170 -5.02 -11.03 -6.76
N VAL A 171 -4.05 -10.34 -6.17
CA VAL A 171 -4.34 -9.03 -5.58
C VAL A 171 -4.51 -8.02 -6.71
N VAL A 172 -5.75 -7.56 -6.89
CA VAL A 172 -6.10 -6.60 -7.93
C VAL A 172 -6.26 -5.24 -7.28
N LEU A 173 -5.79 -4.21 -7.98
CA LEU A 173 -6.13 -2.84 -7.62
C LEU A 173 -7.62 -2.60 -7.92
N GLY A 174 -8.36 -2.22 -6.89
CA GLY A 174 -9.76 -1.86 -7.00
C GLY A 174 -9.97 -0.68 -7.96
N LYS A 175 -11.24 -0.33 -8.18
CA LYS A 175 -11.59 0.82 -9.02
C LYS A 175 -10.98 2.09 -8.44
N SER A 176 -10.28 2.85 -9.28
CA SER A 176 -9.71 4.12 -8.86
C SER A 176 -10.82 5.08 -8.42
N SER A 177 -10.67 5.67 -7.25
CA SER A 177 -11.52 6.76 -6.77
C SER A 177 -10.74 8.08 -6.76
N GLN A 178 -11.46 9.20 -6.90
CA GLN A 178 -10.84 10.51 -6.68
C GLN A 178 -10.61 10.69 -5.19
N VAL A 179 -9.37 11.03 -4.84
CA VAL A 179 -8.99 11.34 -3.47
C VAL A 179 -9.60 12.69 -3.09
N PRO A 180 -10.33 12.81 -1.97
CA PRO A 180 -10.81 14.10 -1.48
C PRO A 180 -9.68 15.13 -1.37
N LEU A 181 -9.94 16.40 -1.69
CA LEU A 181 -8.91 17.44 -1.74
C LEU A 181 -8.14 17.58 -0.41
N GLU A 182 -8.82 17.39 0.73
CA GLU A 182 -8.18 17.44 2.05
C GLU A 182 -7.13 16.33 2.21
N GLU A 183 -7.47 15.11 1.82
CA GLU A 183 -6.56 13.97 1.85
C GLU A 183 -5.41 14.15 0.83
N GLN A 184 -5.69 14.70 -0.36
CA GLN A 184 -4.63 15.07 -1.30
C GLN A 184 -3.67 16.09 -0.70
N ASN A 185 -4.18 17.09 0.03
CA ASN A 185 -3.36 18.10 0.68
C ASN A 185 -2.54 17.50 1.82
N GLN A 186 -3.11 16.58 2.60
CA GLN A 186 -2.39 15.83 3.62
C GLN A 186 -1.26 14.99 3.01
N GLN A 187 -1.55 14.22 1.96
CA GLN A 187 -0.56 13.44 1.22
C GLN A 187 0.53 14.32 0.63
N LYS A 188 0.18 15.46 0.02
CA LYS A 188 1.15 16.45 -0.49
C LYS A 188 2.00 17.07 0.63
N LYS A 189 1.44 17.30 1.82
CA LYS A 189 2.19 17.76 2.98
C LYS A 189 3.18 16.69 3.44
N MET A 190 2.77 15.42 3.48
CA MET A 190 3.66 14.30 3.80
C MET A 190 4.75 14.12 2.76
N ALA A 191 4.42 14.17 1.47
CA ALA A 191 5.39 14.09 0.37
C ALA A 191 6.38 15.27 0.35
N LYS A 192 5.96 16.46 0.78
CA LYS A 192 6.85 17.64 0.93
C LYS A 192 7.68 17.60 2.21
N ALA A 193 7.16 17.00 3.27
CA ALA A 193 7.86 16.79 4.53
C ALA A 193 8.86 15.63 4.42
N SER A 194 8.62 14.71 3.48
CA SER A 194 9.53 13.63 3.12
C SER A 194 10.85 14.26 2.67
N PRO A 195 11.92 14.12 3.45
CA PRO A 195 13.14 14.84 3.14
C PRO A 195 13.81 14.14 1.94
N THR A 196 14.28 14.95 0.99
CA THR A 196 14.84 14.56 -0.31
C THR A 196 16.08 13.65 -0.26
N TRP A 197 16.53 13.22 0.93
CA TRP A 197 17.69 12.35 1.10
C TRP A 197 17.43 10.90 0.64
N PHE A 198 16.17 10.48 0.52
CA PHE A 198 15.78 9.21 -0.10
C PHE A 198 15.45 9.36 -1.60
N GLN A 199 16.09 10.34 -2.25
CA GLN A 199 16.38 10.26 -3.67
C GLN A 199 17.31 9.07 -3.81
N GLN A 200 16.70 7.87 -3.89
CA GLN A 200 17.27 6.54 -4.06
C GLN A 200 18.71 6.76 -4.44
N GLN A 201 19.61 6.73 -3.43
CA GLN A 201 20.99 7.02 -3.72
C GLN A 201 21.27 6.08 -4.88
N ASN A 202 21.58 6.62 -6.05
CA ASN A 202 22.12 5.85 -7.15
C ASN A 202 23.52 5.46 -6.66
N LEU A 203 23.55 4.68 -5.57
CA LEU A 203 24.67 3.90 -5.14
C LEU A 203 24.90 3.06 -6.36
N ASP A 204 26.05 3.35 -6.97
CA ASP A 204 26.59 2.56 -8.04
C ASP A 204 26.37 1.09 -7.65
N PRO A 205 25.68 0.27 -8.46
CA PRO A 205 25.46 -1.14 -8.15
C PRO A 205 26.77 -1.87 -7.83
N ALA A 206 27.91 -1.33 -8.29
CA ALA A 206 29.25 -1.80 -7.95
C ALA A 206 29.71 -1.49 -6.50
N GLN A 207 29.06 -0.57 -5.79
CA GLN A 207 29.31 -0.24 -4.38
C GLN A 207 28.30 -0.84 -3.41
N LEU A 208 27.30 -1.57 -3.90
CA LEU A 208 26.51 -2.44 -3.04
C LEU A 208 27.42 -3.60 -2.62
N GLU A 209 28.05 -3.47 -1.44
CA GLU A 209 28.70 -4.61 -0.80
C GLU A 209 27.70 -5.77 -0.78
N ASP A 210 28.19 -6.95 -1.14
CA ASP A 210 27.49 -8.22 -1.35
C ASP A 210 26.03 -8.23 -0.83
N PRO A 211 24.98 -8.38 -1.68
CA PRO A 211 23.59 -8.40 -1.23
C PRO A 211 23.30 -9.46 -0.16
N ALA A 212 24.20 -10.43 0.05
CA ALA A 212 24.18 -11.33 1.19
C ALA A 212 24.38 -10.65 2.57
N GLN A 213 24.82 -9.38 2.61
CA GLN A 213 25.00 -8.58 3.82
C GLN A 213 23.79 -7.69 4.15
N LEU A 214 22.74 -7.69 3.32
CA LEU A 214 21.45 -7.11 3.71
C LEU A 214 21.01 -7.77 5.02
N GLU A 215 20.85 -6.96 6.07
CA GLU A 215 20.50 -7.44 7.40
C GLU A 215 19.31 -8.40 7.34
N ALA A 216 19.47 -9.54 7.99
CA ALA A 216 18.43 -10.55 8.06
C ALA A 216 17.12 -9.91 8.56
N PRO A 217 15.97 -10.19 7.93
CA PRO A 217 14.71 -9.57 8.32
C PRO A 217 14.37 -9.93 9.77
N LEU A 218 13.89 -8.95 10.54
CA LEU A 218 13.49 -9.13 11.93
C LEU A 218 12.32 -10.11 12.04
N VAL A 219 11.37 -9.97 11.13
CA VAL A 219 10.20 -10.84 11.04
C VAL A 219 9.64 -10.83 9.62
N ILE A 220 9.12 -11.98 9.20
CA ILE A 220 8.37 -12.15 7.95
C ILE A 220 6.99 -12.68 8.32
N PHE A 221 5.94 -11.95 7.96
CA PHE A 221 4.56 -12.42 8.06
C PHE A 221 4.08 -12.88 6.68
N ARG A 222 3.59 -14.12 6.59
CA ARG A 222 3.01 -14.70 5.38
C ARG A 222 1.53 -15.00 5.62
N PHE A 223 0.66 -14.22 5.01
CA PHE A 223 -0.78 -14.43 5.04
C PHE A 223 -1.20 -15.19 3.78
N ILE A 224 -1.52 -16.47 3.94
CA ILE A 224 -2.02 -17.32 2.86
C ILE A 224 -3.53 -17.08 2.76
N TYR A 225 -3.97 -16.42 1.70
CA TYR A 225 -5.37 -16.09 1.51
C TYR A 225 -6.07 -17.07 0.57
N ARG A 226 -7.23 -17.55 1.00
CA ARG A 226 -8.08 -18.50 0.27
C ARG A 226 -9.55 -18.20 0.56
N THR A 227 -10.46 -18.66 -0.31
CA THR A 227 -11.89 -18.56 -0.01
C THR A 227 -12.24 -19.40 1.21
N LEU A 228 -13.25 -18.96 1.97
CA LEU A 228 -13.70 -19.69 3.16
C LEU A 228 -14.07 -21.15 2.85
N GLU A 229 -14.68 -21.38 1.68
CA GLU A 229 -15.04 -22.71 1.19
C GLU A 229 -13.82 -23.62 1.01
N VAL A 230 -12.74 -23.11 0.40
CA VAL A 230 -11.48 -23.85 0.22
C VAL A 230 -10.86 -24.16 1.58
N LEU A 231 -10.79 -23.19 2.48
CA LEU A 231 -10.26 -23.41 3.83
C LEU A 231 -11.06 -24.44 4.63
N CYS A 232 -12.38 -24.52 4.42
CA CYS A 232 -13.22 -25.54 5.05
C CYS A 232 -13.02 -26.92 4.42
N ALA A 233 -12.89 -26.98 3.09
CA ALA A 233 -12.64 -28.22 2.36
C ALA A 233 -11.28 -28.85 2.74
N GLU A 234 -10.27 -28.02 2.98
CA GLU A 234 -8.94 -28.43 3.45
C GLU A 234 -8.90 -28.76 4.95
N GLY A 235 -10.01 -28.56 5.67
CA GLY A 235 -10.10 -28.83 7.12
C GLY A 235 -9.36 -27.81 7.99
N ILE A 236 -8.91 -26.69 7.43
CA ILE A 236 -8.27 -25.58 8.16
C ILE A 236 -9.31 -24.84 8.99
N VAL A 237 -10.52 -24.65 8.42
CA VAL A 237 -11.65 -24.01 9.08
C VAL A 237 -12.76 -25.04 9.34
N PRO A 238 -13.35 -25.08 10.55
CA PRO A 238 -14.47 -25.98 10.81
C PRO A 238 -15.67 -25.67 9.90
N ALA A 239 -16.25 -26.72 9.28
CA ALA A 239 -17.40 -26.60 8.37
C ALA A 239 -18.64 -25.94 9.02
N SER A 240 -18.72 -25.89 10.35
CA SER A 240 -19.78 -25.17 11.07
C SER A 240 -19.83 -23.67 10.73
N LYS A 241 -18.71 -23.07 10.31
CA LYS A 241 -18.66 -21.67 9.89
C LYS A 241 -19.41 -21.40 8.57
N LEU A 242 -19.54 -22.39 7.68
CA LEU A 242 -20.29 -22.26 6.41
C LEU A 242 -21.81 -22.16 6.62
N SER A 243 -22.34 -22.72 7.71
CA SER A 243 -23.77 -22.93 7.92
C SER A 243 -24.64 -21.67 8.10
N LYS A 244 -24.04 -20.47 8.11
CA LYS A 244 -24.79 -19.21 8.31
C LYS A 244 -25.29 -18.55 7.03
N VAL A 245 -24.79 -18.91 5.85
CA VAL A 245 -25.34 -18.42 4.59
C VAL A 245 -26.54 -19.30 4.24
N LYS A 246 -27.64 -19.00 4.93
CA LYS A 246 -28.95 -19.65 4.80
C LYS A 246 -29.28 -19.78 3.32
N ALA A 247 -29.43 -21.02 2.85
CA ALA A 247 -29.88 -21.38 1.52
C ALA A 247 -31.19 -20.64 1.19
N GLN A 248 -31.06 -19.46 0.60
CA GLN A 248 -32.12 -18.77 -0.11
C GLN A 248 -31.91 -18.97 -1.62
N CYS A 249 -31.33 -20.10 -2.01
CA CYS A 249 -31.69 -20.73 -3.28
C CYS A 249 -33.13 -21.24 -3.11
N LYS A 250 -34.07 -20.30 -3.20
CA LYS A 250 -35.47 -20.57 -3.47
C LYS A 250 -35.46 -21.39 -4.74
N ALA A 251 -35.60 -22.71 -4.61
CA ALA A 251 -35.82 -23.57 -5.75
C ALA A 251 -36.96 -22.92 -6.57
N PRO A 252 -36.82 -22.77 -7.89
CA PRO A 252 -37.98 -22.40 -8.70
C PRO A 252 -39.00 -23.52 -8.53
N GLU A 253 -39.94 -23.32 -7.61
CA GLU A 253 -41.17 -24.10 -7.57
C GLU A 253 -41.77 -23.95 -8.97
N ARG A 254 -41.67 -25.04 -9.73
CA ARG A 254 -42.48 -25.23 -10.92
C ARG A 254 -43.92 -24.94 -10.49
N SER A 255 -44.45 -23.83 -10.97
CA SER A 255 -45.86 -23.49 -10.87
C SER A 255 -46.65 -24.57 -11.61
N SER A 256 -47.03 -25.64 -10.91
CA SER A 256 -48.16 -26.44 -11.30
C SER A 256 -49.38 -25.59 -11.01
N GLY A 257 -50.02 -25.13 -12.09
CA GLY A 257 -51.22 -24.32 -12.02
C GLY A 257 -52.34 -25.02 -11.26
N SER A 258 -53.06 -24.22 -10.48
CA SER A 258 -54.48 -24.40 -10.20
C SER A 258 -55.00 -23.09 -9.61
N ASP A 259 -55.81 -22.39 -10.40
CA ASP A 259 -56.91 -21.56 -9.89
C ASP A 259 -57.68 -22.34 -8.81
N PRO A 260 -58.12 -21.68 -7.74
CA PRO A 260 -59.48 -21.17 -7.80
C PRO A 260 -59.66 -19.76 -7.22
N GLU A 261 -60.65 -19.09 -7.80
CA GLU A 261 -61.39 -17.99 -7.21
C GLU A 261 -61.73 -18.28 -5.74
N ASP A 262 -61.40 -17.36 -4.83
CA ASP A 262 -62.36 -17.02 -3.79
C ASP A 262 -62.04 -15.67 -3.14
N ALA A 263 -63.10 -14.89 -3.02
CA ALA A 263 -63.14 -13.51 -2.60
C ALA A 263 -62.97 -13.38 -1.07
N VAL A 264 -62.15 -12.42 -0.63
CA VAL A 264 -62.33 -11.76 0.68
C VAL A 264 -62.04 -10.28 0.51
N GLU A 265 -63.11 -9.49 0.44
CA GLU A 265 -63.08 -8.04 0.58
C GLU A 265 -62.73 -7.68 2.04
N VAL A 266 -61.68 -6.88 2.23
CA VAL A 266 -61.41 -6.18 3.49
C VAL A 266 -61.44 -4.68 3.21
N PRO A 267 -62.37 -3.90 3.80
CA PRO A 267 -62.40 -2.46 3.62
C PRO A 267 -61.41 -1.85 4.60
N VAL A 268 -60.38 -1.16 4.08
CA VAL A 268 -59.53 -0.29 4.90
C VAL A 268 -59.56 1.10 4.29
N ASN A 269 -59.99 2.04 5.14
CA ASN A 269 -60.27 3.45 4.88
C ASN A 269 -59.22 4.18 4.04
N ALA A 270 -59.71 5.01 3.13
CA ALA A 270 -58.96 5.77 2.14
C ALA A 270 -58.96 7.29 2.41
N ASP A 271 -58.82 7.72 3.67
CA ASP A 271 -58.77 9.14 4.03
C ASP A 271 -57.59 9.40 4.99
N GLU A 272 -56.35 9.43 4.48
CA GLU A 272 -55.18 10.15 5.04
C GLU A 272 -53.89 9.63 4.37
N LEU A 273 -53.49 10.17 3.19
CA LEU A 273 -52.06 10.22 2.76
C LEU A 273 -51.85 10.96 1.42
N ASP A 274 -52.67 11.96 1.11
CA ASP A 274 -52.58 12.72 -0.16
C ASP A 274 -51.88 14.09 -0.02
N GLU A 275 -50.69 14.15 0.59
CA GLU A 275 -49.98 15.44 0.67
C GLU A 275 -48.43 15.42 0.66
N LEU A 276 -47.76 14.36 0.18
CA LEU A 276 -46.27 14.37 0.15
C LEU A 276 -45.58 13.79 -1.10
N LEU A 277 -46.26 13.57 -2.23
CA LEU A 277 -45.62 13.03 -3.45
C LEU A 277 -45.75 13.90 -4.72
N SER A 278 -46.00 15.20 -4.58
CA SER A 278 -46.27 16.08 -5.72
C SER A 278 -45.05 16.51 -6.57
N ASP A 279 -43.80 16.08 -6.30
CA ASP A 279 -42.65 16.73 -6.97
C ASP A 279 -41.52 15.85 -7.53
N SER A 280 -41.78 14.60 -7.97
CA SER A 280 -40.70 13.83 -8.64
C SER A 280 -41.08 12.98 -9.84
N ASN A 281 -42.14 13.34 -10.58
CA ASN A 281 -42.48 12.66 -11.83
C ASN A 281 -42.56 13.61 -13.03
N ARG A 282 -41.40 13.93 -13.62
CA ARG A 282 -41.32 14.33 -15.03
C ARG A 282 -40.19 13.59 -15.75
N ARG A 283 -40.62 12.79 -16.73
CA ARG A 283 -39.88 12.13 -17.83
C ARG A 283 -39.34 10.72 -17.58
N ARG A 284 -40.26 9.76 -17.45
CA ARG A 284 -40.08 8.43 -18.08
C ARG A 284 -40.78 8.43 -19.42
N VAL A 285 -40.00 8.57 -20.49
CA VAL A 285 -40.43 8.26 -21.85
C VAL A 285 -40.48 6.75 -21.96
N VAL A 286 -41.69 6.21 -22.09
CA VAL A 286 -41.93 4.80 -22.43
C VAL A 286 -41.55 4.64 -23.90
N VAL A 287 -40.36 4.12 -24.18
CA VAL A 287 -40.02 3.60 -25.52
C VAL A 287 -40.41 2.13 -25.54
N GLY A 288 -41.54 1.84 -26.19
CA GLY A 288 -41.98 0.49 -26.48
C GLY A 288 -40.98 -0.19 -27.42
N LEU A 289 -40.23 -1.16 -26.89
CA LEU A 289 -39.41 -2.08 -27.68
C LEU A 289 -40.34 -3.05 -28.43
N ARG A 290 -40.65 -2.67 -29.67
CA ARG A 290 -41.20 -3.57 -30.69
C ARG A 290 -40.04 -4.46 -31.17
N LEU A 291 -40.12 -5.75 -30.88
CA LEU A 291 -39.22 -6.77 -31.44
C LEU A 291 -39.45 -6.82 -32.95
N ALA A 292 -38.51 -6.24 -33.72
CA ALA A 292 -38.41 -6.44 -35.15
C ALA A 292 -37.74 -7.79 -35.45
N PRO A 293 -38.10 -8.45 -36.57
CA PRO A 293 -37.49 -9.71 -36.97
C PRO A 293 -35.98 -9.53 -37.20
N VAL A 294 -35.22 -10.53 -36.74
CA VAL A 294 -33.77 -10.64 -36.90
C VAL A 294 -33.49 -10.96 -38.36
N ASP A 295 -33.03 -9.98 -39.11
CA ASP A 295 -32.41 -10.20 -40.43
C ASP A 295 -31.02 -10.83 -40.18
N GLU A 296 -30.95 -12.15 -40.34
CA GLU A 296 -29.70 -12.88 -40.57
C GLU A 296 -29.17 -12.47 -41.95
N ASP A 297 -28.13 -11.64 -41.99
CA ASP A 297 -27.10 -11.52 -43.06
C ASP A 297 -26.37 -10.16 -43.03
N VAL A 298 -25.89 -9.72 -41.85
CA VAL A 298 -24.92 -8.62 -41.78
C VAL A 298 -23.51 -9.21 -41.73
N GLU A 299 -22.98 -9.50 -42.91
CA GLU A 299 -21.56 -9.79 -43.15
C GLU A 299 -20.73 -8.56 -42.73
N MET A 300 -20.34 -8.51 -41.45
CA MET A 300 -19.51 -7.45 -40.88
C MET A 300 -18.13 -7.47 -41.52
N LYS A 301 -17.87 -6.56 -42.46
CA LYS A 301 -16.58 -6.37 -43.12
C LYS A 301 -15.50 -5.95 -42.09
N PRO A 302 -14.46 -6.76 -41.82
CA PRO A 302 -13.42 -6.48 -40.82
C PRO A 302 -12.38 -5.40 -41.24
N LYS A 303 -12.57 -4.70 -42.36
CA LYS A 303 -11.53 -3.84 -42.97
C LYS A 303 -11.20 -2.56 -42.19
N ARG A 304 -11.89 -2.23 -41.10
CA ARG A 304 -11.67 -0.96 -40.37
C ARG A 304 -10.71 -1.09 -39.20
N GLU A 305 -10.38 -2.30 -38.77
CA GLU A 305 -9.50 -2.51 -37.61
C GLU A 305 -8.02 -2.64 -38.01
N GLU A 306 -7.72 -3.14 -39.22
CA GLU A 306 -6.33 -3.27 -39.70
C GLU A 306 -5.59 -1.92 -39.76
N GLY A 307 -6.26 -0.84 -40.17
CA GLY A 307 -5.65 0.49 -40.21
C GLY A 307 -5.29 1.07 -38.83
N ARG A 308 -6.00 0.67 -37.77
CA ARG A 308 -5.67 1.10 -36.39
C ARG A 308 -4.42 0.43 -35.87
N ILE A 309 -4.20 -0.82 -36.26
CA ILE A 309 -3.01 -1.58 -35.85
C ILE A 309 -1.76 -0.94 -36.47
N GLU A 310 -1.79 -0.61 -37.77
CA GLU A 310 -0.67 0.08 -38.44
C GLU A 310 -0.35 1.45 -37.83
N GLU A 311 -1.37 2.22 -37.46
CA GLU A 311 -1.19 3.52 -36.79
C GLU A 311 -0.48 3.38 -35.42
N LEU A 312 -0.88 2.38 -34.63
CA LEU A 312 -0.24 2.09 -33.33
C LEU A 312 1.22 1.63 -33.49
N TRP A 313 1.53 0.83 -34.51
CA TRP A 313 2.92 0.44 -34.80
C TRP A 313 3.77 1.64 -35.22
N ALA A 314 3.22 2.55 -36.03
CA ALA A 314 3.91 3.78 -36.42
C ALA A 314 4.15 4.72 -35.23
N GLU A 315 3.18 4.86 -34.32
CA GLU A 315 3.34 5.64 -33.10
C GLU A 315 4.40 5.03 -32.17
N ARG A 316 4.37 3.71 -31.98
CA ARG A 316 5.39 3.00 -31.21
C ARG A 316 6.80 3.20 -31.78
N ALA A 317 6.95 3.12 -33.11
CA ALA A 317 8.23 3.36 -33.77
C ALA A 317 8.74 4.79 -33.54
N ARG A 318 7.85 5.81 -33.57
CA ARG A 318 8.20 7.20 -33.25
C ARG A 318 8.65 7.37 -31.81
N LEU A 319 7.98 6.71 -30.86
CA LEU A 319 8.39 6.73 -29.45
C LEU A 319 9.77 6.12 -29.26
N HIS A 320 10.05 4.96 -29.88
CA HIS A 320 11.37 4.35 -29.82
C HIS A 320 12.47 5.24 -30.40
N ALA A 321 12.22 5.90 -31.53
CA ALA A 321 13.17 6.86 -32.12
C ALA A 321 13.45 8.02 -31.14
N ARG A 322 12.41 8.59 -30.53
CA ARG A 322 12.55 9.66 -29.54
C ARG A 322 13.33 9.22 -28.30
N THR A 323 13.13 7.98 -27.83
CA THR A 323 13.91 7.43 -26.72
C THR A 323 15.39 7.28 -27.09
N ALA A 324 15.70 6.85 -28.30
CA ALA A 324 17.08 6.76 -28.78
C ALA A 324 17.78 8.14 -28.86
N ASP A 325 17.06 9.16 -29.32
CA ASP A 325 17.57 10.55 -29.34
C ASP A 325 17.86 11.06 -27.92
N LEU A 326 16.96 10.81 -26.96
CA LEU A 326 17.16 11.20 -25.56
C LEU A 326 18.37 10.50 -24.91
N LEU A 327 18.57 9.22 -25.19
CA LEU A 327 19.75 8.48 -24.70
C LEU A 327 21.05 9.05 -25.30
N THR A 328 21.02 9.46 -26.57
CA THR A 328 22.17 10.12 -27.22
C THR A 328 22.48 11.46 -26.59
N GLN A 329 21.47 12.29 -26.32
CA GLN A 329 21.63 13.56 -25.60
C GLN A 329 22.17 13.35 -24.18
N GLN A 330 21.70 12.32 -23.48
CA GLN A 330 22.20 11.98 -22.15
C GLN A 330 23.68 11.60 -22.18
N ALA A 331 24.12 10.81 -23.17
CA ALA A 331 25.53 10.47 -23.36
C ALA A 331 26.39 11.72 -23.64
N GLU A 332 25.89 12.67 -24.43
CA GLU A 332 26.57 13.94 -24.69
C GLU A 332 26.74 14.78 -23.41
N ILE A 333 25.69 14.88 -22.59
CA ILE A 333 25.76 15.57 -21.29
C ILE A 333 26.81 14.94 -20.39
N HIS A 334 26.86 13.61 -20.28
CA HIS A 334 27.88 12.92 -19.49
C HIS A 334 29.30 13.18 -20.00
N ALA A 335 29.50 13.22 -21.33
CA ALA A 335 30.79 13.56 -21.91
C ALA A 335 31.22 15.00 -21.60
N GLN A 336 30.28 15.95 -21.63
CA GLN A 336 30.54 17.35 -21.24
C GLN A 336 30.88 17.48 -19.75
N THR A 337 30.16 16.78 -18.86
CA THR A 337 30.47 16.76 -17.42
C THR A 337 31.88 16.22 -17.16
N ALA A 338 32.25 15.11 -17.80
CA ALA A 338 33.58 14.52 -17.66
C ALA A 338 34.70 15.46 -18.13
N ALA A 339 34.47 16.26 -19.19
CA ALA A 339 35.42 17.26 -19.65
C ALA A 339 35.63 18.39 -18.63
N VAL A 340 34.54 18.89 -18.03
CA VAL A 340 34.59 19.92 -16.98
C VAL A 340 35.34 19.41 -15.74
N ASP A 341 35.08 18.17 -15.32
CA ASP A 341 35.78 17.56 -14.18
C ASP A 341 37.28 17.41 -14.45
N ALA A 342 37.67 17.07 -15.68
CA ALA A 342 39.07 17.01 -16.08
C ALA A 342 39.75 18.40 -16.03
N GLU A 343 39.07 19.45 -16.48
CA GLU A 343 39.57 20.84 -16.38
C GLU A 343 39.72 21.28 -14.92
N LEU A 344 38.74 20.96 -14.07
CA LEU A 344 38.79 21.25 -12.63
C LEU A 344 39.99 20.55 -11.98
N ALA A 345 40.22 19.27 -12.30
CA ALA A 345 41.37 18.52 -11.80
C ALA A 345 42.70 19.12 -12.23
N GLN A 346 42.81 19.60 -13.49
CA GLN A 346 43.99 20.31 -13.97
C GLN A 346 44.23 21.61 -13.21
N LEU A 347 43.19 22.42 -12.98
CA LEU A 347 43.29 23.67 -12.21
C LEU A 347 43.74 23.41 -10.77
N LEU A 348 43.16 22.41 -10.09
CA LEU A 348 43.54 22.02 -8.73
C LEU A 348 45.00 21.52 -8.66
N SER A 349 45.46 20.78 -9.67
CA SER A 349 46.85 20.34 -9.74
C SER A 349 47.82 21.52 -9.93
N GLY A 350 47.42 22.53 -10.71
CA GLY A 350 48.18 23.77 -10.91
C GLY A 350 48.28 24.61 -9.64
N LEU A 351 47.19 24.69 -8.87
CA LEU A 351 47.16 25.35 -7.55
C LEU A 351 48.11 24.67 -6.55
N ARG A 352 48.13 23.33 -6.49
CA ARG A 352 49.06 22.59 -5.61
C ARG A 352 50.53 22.86 -5.94
N ARG A 353 50.89 22.96 -7.23
CA ARG A 353 52.27 23.26 -7.66
C ARG A 353 52.72 24.69 -7.34
N ARG A 354 51.78 25.62 -7.12
CA ARG A 354 52.07 27.02 -6.79
C ARG A 354 52.13 27.31 -5.30
N GLN A 355 51.82 26.35 -4.42
CA GLN A 355 52.21 26.52 -3.03
C GLN A 355 53.75 26.51 -3.00
N PRO A 356 54.39 27.64 -2.65
CA PRO A 356 55.83 27.64 -2.49
C PRO A 356 56.13 26.57 -1.46
N ASP A 357 57.10 25.73 -1.78
CA ASP A 357 57.69 24.76 -0.86
C ASP A 357 58.17 25.59 0.33
N THR A 358 57.31 25.74 1.35
CA THR A 358 57.69 26.38 2.60
C THR A 358 58.64 25.40 3.21
N GLY A 359 59.91 25.53 2.79
CA GLY A 359 61.02 24.74 3.23
C GLY A 359 60.86 24.54 4.71
N ASN A 360 60.72 23.28 5.08
CA ASN A 360 60.59 22.82 6.44
C ASN A 360 61.98 22.97 7.09
N ASP A 361 62.51 24.19 7.11
CA ASP A 361 63.59 24.59 7.99
C ASP A 361 62.97 24.51 9.37
N ALA A 362 63.28 23.40 10.04
CA ALA A 362 62.95 23.11 11.41
C ALA A 362 63.57 24.19 12.32
N VAL A 363 62.93 25.36 12.39
CA VAL A 363 63.18 26.34 13.44
C VAL A 363 62.54 25.75 14.70
N ALA A 364 63.40 25.15 15.51
CA ALA A 364 63.12 24.77 16.88
C ALA A 364 62.51 25.97 17.62
N THR A 365 61.18 25.99 17.72
CA THR A 365 60.48 26.99 18.52
C THR A 365 60.49 26.52 19.97
N PRO A 366 60.92 27.37 20.93
CA PRO A 366 60.92 27.01 22.33
C PRO A 366 59.49 26.85 22.81
N SER A 367 59.27 25.76 23.56
CA SER A 367 58.01 25.41 24.21
C SER A 367 57.42 26.60 24.97
N ARG A 368 56.38 27.23 24.40
CA ARG A 368 55.52 28.14 25.15
C ARG A 368 54.47 27.32 25.90
N PRO A 369 54.26 27.60 27.20
CA PRO A 369 53.31 26.86 28.01
C PRO A 369 51.89 27.08 27.51
N ARG A 370 51.21 25.99 27.18
CA ARG A 370 49.78 25.94 26.88
C ARG A 370 49.00 26.45 28.10
N LYS A 371 48.57 27.72 28.08
CA LYS A 371 47.51 28.20 28.96
C LYS A 371 46.21 27.49 28.56
N ARG A 372 45.82 26.51 29.37
CA ARG A 372 44.49 25.89 29.35
C ARG A 372 43.44 26.98 29.54
N LEU A 373 42.77 27.37 28.46
CA LEU A 373 41.48 28.03 28.55
C LEU A 373 40.48 27.00 29.08
N ARG A 374 40.22 27.05 30.38
CA ARG A 374 39.03 26.44 30.99
C ARG A 374 37.83 27.24 30.48
N VAL A 375 37.16 26.71 29.46
CA VAL A 375 35.80 27.15 29.12
C VAL A 375 34.93 26.71 30.30
N LYS A 376 34.58 27.67 31.16
CA LYS A 376 33.55 27.50 32.17
C LYS A 376 32.22 27.36 31.41
N LYS A 377 31.70 26.13 31.33
CA LYS A 377 30.34 25.88 30.88
C LYS A 377 29.42 26.48 31.94
N GLU A 378 28.87 27.64 31.63
CA GLU A 378 27.85 28.30 32.44
C GLU A 378 26.54 27.55 32.20
N GLU A 379 26.20 26.65 33.13
CA GLU A 379 24.88 26.03 33.20
C GLU A 379 23.87 27.13 33.52
N ARG A 380 23.13 27.58 32.51
CA ARG A 380 21.85 28.25 32.71
C ARG A 380 20.84 27.20 33.13
N GLU A 381 20.71 27.01 34.44
CA GLU A 381 19.48 26.53 35.05
C GLU A 381 18.35 27.51 34.71
N GLN A 382 17.50 27.16 33.74
CA GLN A 382 16.17 27.71 33.68
C GLN A 382 15.29 26.89 34.62
N GLY A 383 14.96 27.50 35.75
CA GLY A 383 13.96 26.98 36.68
C GLY A 383 12.60 26.87 36.00
N LEU A 384 12.13 25.64 35.85
CA LEU A 384 10.71 25.35 35.68
C LEU A 384 10.11 25.26 37.09
N GLY A 385 9.45 26.34 37.46
CA GLY A 385 8.77 26.47 38.74
C GLY A 385 7.62 25.48 38.87
N ASP A 386 7.51 24.97 40.09
CA ASP A 386 6.31 24.37 40.65
C ASP A 386 5.08 25.23 40.39
N GLN A 387 4.07 24.65 39.73
CA GLN A 387 2.67 24.99 39.98
C GLN A 387 1.86 23.71 40.14
N ARG A 388 1.76 23.27 41.39
CA ARG A 388 0.65 22.45 41.86
C ARG A 388 -0.47 23.37 42.35
N ALA A 389 -1.66 23.04 41.86
CA ALA A 389 -2.92 22.95 42.59
C ALA A 389 -3.96 24.09 42.47
N VAL A 390 -5.19 23.58 42.49
CA VAL A 390 -6.48 24.14 42.93
C VAL A 390 -7.32 24.88 41.88
N GLY A 391 -8.52 24.34 41.64
CA GLY A 391 -9.58 25.06 40.94
C GLY A 391 -10.76 24.20 40.48
N LEU A 392 -11.34 23.41 41.39
CA LEU A 392 -12.71 22.90 41.23
C LEU A 392 -13.70 24.08 41.16
N GLY A 393 -14.67 24.02 40.26
CA GLY A 393 -15.67 25.08 40.11
C GLY A 393 -16.82 24.70 39.17
N SER A 394 -17.56 23.67 39.53
CA SER A 394 -18.92 23.38 39.04
C SER A 394 -19.90 24.46 39.52
N VAL A 395 -20.76 24.95 38.63
CA VAL A 395 -21.93 25.78 38.97
C VAL A 395 -23.15 25.18 38.29
N GLU A 396 -23.93 24.43 39.08
CA GLU A 396 -25.37 24.23 38.87
C GLU A 396 -26.09 25.38 39.59
N VAL A 397 -27.03 26.02 38.89
CA VAL A 397 -28.01 26.93 39.50
C VAL A 397 -29.31 26.15 39.63
N ILE A 398 -29.71 25.89 40.87
CA ILE A 398 -31.05 25.44 41.24
C ILE A 398 -31.79 26.67 41.78
N ASP A 399 -32.93 26.97 41.17
CA ASP A 399 -33.93 27.91 41.67
C ASP A 399 -34.56 27.38 42.97
N LEU A 400 -34.67 28.26 43.97
CA LEU A 400 -35.70 28.14 45.01
C LEU A 400 -36.28 29.53 45.32
N THR A 401 -37.61 29.58 45.16
CA THR A 401 -38.64 30.57 45.56
C THR A 401 -38.70 31.91 44.85
#